data_AF-D0SJN3-F1
#
_entry.id   AF-D0SJN3-F1
#
_cell.length_a   1.000
_cell.length_b   1.000
_cell.length_c   1.000
_cell.angle_alpha   90.00
_cell.angle_beta   90.00
_cell.angle_gamma   90.00
#
_symmetry.space_group_name_H-M   'P 1'
#
loop_
_entity.id
_entity.type
_entity.pdbx_description
1 polymer ?
#
loop_
_entity_poly.entity_id
_entity_poly.type
_entity_poly.pdbx_seq_one_letter_code
_entity_poly.pdbx_strand_id
1 'polypeptide(L)'
;MKQPNFAPVFASLYTGLCDIARSNGYALTVHGTLNLDFDLVAIPWTDEAVEPIELIEAMAERLNLYGGQMFEGVHDKNPEEKPHGRLAWLLMFGSGANIDISVMPKLG
;
A
#
# COMPACT_ATOMS: atom_id res chain seq x y z
N MET A 1 -11.85 -15.47 -25.51
CA MET A 1 -12.04 -14.47 -24.42
C MET A 1 -10.67 -14.01 -23.95
N LYS A 2 -10.50 -12.76 -23.49
CA LYS A 2 -9.23 -12.29 -22.91
C LYS A 2 -8.98 -12.98 -21.56
N GLN A 3 -7.71 -13.20 -21.22
CA GLN A 3 -7.35 -13.67 -19.88
C GLN A 3 -7.68 -12.58 -18.84
N PRO A 4 -8.20 -12.96 -17.66
CA PRO A 4 -8.42 -12.02 -16.56
C PRO A 4 -7.09 -11.53 -15.97
N ASN A 5 -7.13 -10.36 -15.32
CA ASN A 5 -6.02 -9.80 -14.53
C ASN A 5 -6.55 -9.18 -13.22
N PHE A 6 -5.66 -8.66 -12.37
CA PHE A 6 -6.00 -8.12 -11.06
C PHE A 6 -6.48 -6.66 -11.05
N ALA A 7 -6.46 -5.97 -12.20
CA ALA A 7 -6.83 -4.56 -12.27
C ALA A 7 -8.19 -4.21 -11.61
N PRO A 8 -9.26 -5.03 -11.73
CA PRO A 8 -10.53 -4.74 -11.07
C PRO A 8 -10.44 -4.72 -9.54
N VAL A 9 -9.66 -5.63 -8.92
CA VAL A 9 -9.51 -5.64 -7.46
C VAL A 9 -8.72 -4.42 -6.99
N PHE A 10 -7.66 -4.04 -7.70
CA PHE A 10 -6.87 -2.85 -7.38
C PHE A 10 -7.71 -1.57 -7.47
N ALA A 11 -8.49 -1.41 -8.54
CA ALA A 11 -9.39 -0.28 -8.70
C ALA A 11 -10.43 -0.19 -7.57
N SER A 12 -10.96 -1.33 -7.11
CA SER A 12 -11.93 -1.37 -6.01
C SER A 12 -11.33 -0.98 -4.65
N LEU A 13 -10.04 -1.31 -4.42
CA LEU A 13 -9.34 -1.02 -3.17
C LEU A 13 -8.86 0.44 -3.09
N TYR A 14 -8.55 1.05 -4.24
CA TYR A 14 -7.81 2.32 -4.29
C TYR A 14 -8.40 3.44 -3.43
N THR A 15 -9.72 3.65 -3.51
CA THR A 15 -10.38 4.74 -2.77
C THR A 15 -10.26 4.58 -1.26
N GLY A 16 -10.45 3.36 -0.75
CA GLY A 16 -10.29 3.05 0.67
C GLY A 16 -8.85 3.21 1.14
N LEU A 17 -7.86 2.85 0.32
CA LEU A 17 -6.45 3.07 0.64
C LEU A 17 -6.09 4.56 0.64
N CYS A 18 -6.66 5.35 -0.27
CA CYS A 18 -6.50 6.81 -0.25
C CYS A 18 -7.05 7.44 1.04
N ASP A 19 -8.19 6.96 1.55
CA ASP A 19 -8.78 7.49 2.78
C ASP A 19 -7.89 7.19 4.01
N ILE A 20 -7.28 6.01 4.06
CA ILE A 20 -6.28 5.67 5.09
C ILE A 20 -5.07 6.59 4.96
N ALA A 21 -4.50 6.71 3.77
CA ALA A 21 -3.33 7.55 3.54
C ALA A 21 -3.58 8.99 3.99
N ARG A 22 -4.71 9.59 3.58
CA ARG A 22 -5.08 10.95 3.98
C ARG A 22 -5.25 11.11 5.48
N SER A 23 -5.89 10.13 6.14
CA SER A 23 -6.08 10.14 7.60
C SER A 23 -4.77 10.05 8.37
N ASN A 24 -3.70 9.58 7.72
CA ASN A 24 -2.36 9.42 8.26
C ASN A 24 -1.38 10.50 7.76
N GLY A 25 -1.86 11.53 7.05
CA GLY A 25 -1.04 12.65 6.58
C GLY A 25 -0.33 12.44 5.25
N TYR A 26 -0.74 11.45 4.46
CA TYR A 26 -0.13 11.08 3.18
C TYR A 26 -1.04 11.34 1.99
N ALA A 27 -0.45 11.78 0.88
CA ALA A 27 -1.04 11.66 -0.44
C ALA A 27 -0.63 10.31 -1.06
N LEU A 28 -1.58 9.62 -1.71
CA LEU A 28 -1.35 8.29 -2.30
C LEU A 28 -1.62 8.31 -3.81
N THR A 29 -0.65 7.86 -4.60
CA THR A 29 -0.76 7.77 -6.07
C THR A 29 -0.45 6.38 -6.59
N VAL A 30 -1.10 6.00 -7.68
CA VAL A 30 -0.73 4.83 -8.48
C VAL A 30 0.46 5.19 -9.37
N HIS A 31 1.46 4.30 -9.47
CA HIS A 31 2.63 4.53 -10.33
C HIS A 31 2.91 3.42 -11.35
N GLY A 32 2.08 2.38 -11.38
CA GLY A 32 2.22 1.22 -12.26
C GLY A 32 1.05 0.97 -13.20
N THR A 33 1.03 -0.22 -13.81
CA THR A 33 0.08 -0.58 -14.89
C THR A 33 -1.16 -1.34 -14.41
N LEU A 34 -1.24 -1.70 -13.13
CA LEU A 34 -2.33 -2.50 -12.52
C LEU A 34 -2.50 -3.91 -13.11
N ASN A 35 -1.53 -4.42 -13.88
CA ASN A 35 -1.67 -5.71 -14.57
C ASN A 35 -1.33 -6.92 -13.68
N LEU A 36 -0.26 -6.82 -12.90
CA LEU A 36 0.26 -7.88 -12.03
C LEU A 36 0.22 -7.43 -10.57
N ASP A 37 0.85 -6.30 -10.30
CA ASP A 37 0.94 -5.72 -8.97
C ASP A 37 0.22 -4.36 -8.90
N PHE A 38 -0.09 -3.96 -7.67
CA PHE A 38 -0.63 -2.64 -7.36
C PHE A 38 0.46 -1.72 -6.85
N ASP A 39 1.17 -1.11 -7.78
CA ASP A 39 2.27 -0.19 -7.49
C ASP A 39 1.77 1.18 -6.98
N LEU A 40 2.05 1.49 -5.72
CA LEU A 40 1.61 2.69 -5.02
C LEU A 40 2.81 3.50 -4.48
N VAL A 41 2.68 4.83 -4.51
CA VAL A 41 3.58 5.73 -3.78
C VAL A 41 2.79 6.56 -2.77
N ALA A 42 3.19 6.48 -1.50
CA ALA A 42 2.72 7.36 -0.43
C ALA A 42 3.75 8.48 -0.21
N ILE A 43 3.27 9.72 -0.26
CA ILE A 43 4.09 10.92 -0.10
C ILE A 43 3.60 11.67 1.15
N PRO A 44 4.45 11.93 2.16
CA PRO A 44 4.08 12.78 3.29
C PRO A 44 3.60 14.13 2.77
N TRP A 45 2.40 14.54 3.18
CA TRP A 45 1.75 15.76 2.68
C TRP A 45 1.48 16.79 3.80
N THR A 46 1.42 16.32 5.04
CA THR A 46 1.21 17.15 6.23
C THR A 46 2.41 17.05 7.17
N ASP A 47 2.60 18.07 8.01
CA ASP A 47 3.67 18.07 9.03
C ASP A 47 3.45 16.98 10.09
N GLU A 48 2.19 16.60 10.32
CA GLU A 48 1.79 15.55 11.26
C GLU A 48 1.73 14.15 10.63
N ALA A 49 2.30 13.95 9.43
CA ALA A 49 2.34 12.62 8.81
C ALA A 49 2.98 11.60 9.77
N VAL A 50 2.30 10.48 9.96
CA VAL A 50 2.73 9.40 10.87
C VAL A 50 4.04 8.77 10.39
N GLU A 51 4.64 7.88 11.18
CA GLU A 51 5.83 7.17 10.71
C GLU A 51 5.46 6.19 9.58
N PRO A 52 6.34 5.96 8.58
CA PRO A 52 6.04 5.10 7.44
C PRO A 52 5.48 3.72 7.82
N ILE A 53 6.01 3.10 8.87
CA ILE A 53 5.53 1.79 9.34
C ILE A 53 4.10 1.83 9.87
N GLU A 54 3.70 2.93 10.53
CA GLU A 54 2.34 3.09 11.06
C GLU A 54 1.31 3.18 9.93
N LEU A 55 1.65 3.88 8.83
CA LEU A 55 0.84 3.91 7.62
C LEU A 55 0.64 2.50 7.03
N ILE A 56 1.74 1.73 6.95
CA ILE A 56 1.73 0.38 6.39
C ILE A 56 0.90 -0.57 7.25
N GLU A 57 1.03 -0.51 8.58
CA GLU A 57 0.22 -1.31 9.49
C GLU A 57 -1.27 -0.96 9.39
N ALA A 58 -1.63 0.32 9.27
CA ALA A 58 -3.02 0.75 9.06
C ALA A 58 -3.60 0.25 7.72
N MET A 59 -2.79 0.24 6.65
CA MET A 59 -3.20 -0.33 5.36
C MET A 59 -3.34 -1.85 5.43
N ALA A 60 -2.40 -2.55 6.06
CA ALA A 60 -2.45 -4.00 6.25
C ALA A 60 -3.69 -4.42 7.07
N GLU A 61 -4.02 -3.69 8.13
CA GLU A 61 -5.24 -3.90 8.91
C GLU A 61 -6.49 -3.74 8.05
N ARG A 62 -6.55 -2.70 7.20
CA ARG A 62 -7.65 -2.50 6.26
C ARG A 62 -7.78 -3.66 5.27
N LEU A 63 -6.68 -4.16 4.73
CA LEU A 63 -6.71 -5.26 3.78
C LEU A 63 -7.22 -6.57 4.42
N ASN A 64 -7.17 -6.66 5.76
CA ASN A 64 -7.64 -7.79 6.55
C ASN A 64 -9.14 -7.72 6.97
N LEU A 65 -9.94 -6.83 6.36
CA LEU A 65 -11.15 -6.30 7.03
C LEU A 65 -12.45 -7.12 7.14
N TYR A 66 -12.61 -8.36 6.66
CA TYR A 66 -13.93 -9.03 6.83
C TYR A 66 -13.97 -10.52 7.21
N GLY A 67 -12.87 -11.14 7.65
CA GLY A 67 -13.01 -12.36 8.46
C GLY A 67 -11.97 -13.42 8.25
N GLY A 68 -11.11 -13.60 9.25
CA GLY A 68 -10.58 -14.90 9.65
C GLY A 68 -9.72 -15.67 8.65
N GLN A 69 -9.47 -15.15 7.45
CA GLN A 69 -8.45 -15.68 6.54
C GLN A 69 -7.17 -14.89 6.77
N MET A 70 -6.16 -15.60 7.30
CA MET A 70 -4.86 -15.04 7.59
C MET A 70 -4.23 -14.54 6.28
N PHE A 71 -4.26 -13.22 6.11
CA PHE A 71 -3.32 -12.54 5.24
C PHE A 71 -2.15 -12.11 6.12
N GLU A 72 -0.94 -12.51 5.76
CA GLU A 72 0.29 -11.99 6.38
C GLU A 72 0.36 -10.51 6.00
N GLY A 73 -0.15 -9.64 6.89
CA GLY A 73 -0.47 -8.24 6.58
C GLY A 73 0.69 -7.46 5.96
N VAL A 74 1.93 -7.83 6.30
CA VAL A 74 3.16 -7.34 5.68
C VAL A 74 4.10 -8.52 5.52
N HIS A 75 4.62 -8.75 4.30
CA HIS A 75 5.53 -9.89 4.04
C HIS A 75 6.81 -9.81 4.89
N ASP A 76 7.35 -8.61 5.10
CA ASP A 76 8.45 -8.32 6.04
C ASP A 76 8.19 -6.99 6.73
N LYS A 77 8.31 -6.94 8.07
CA LYS A 77 8.17 -5.67 8.81
C LYS A 77 9.33 -4.71 8.51
N ASN A 78 10.48 -5.23 8.10
CA ASN A 78 11.60 -4.41 7.65
C ASN A 78 11.38 -3.99 6.19
N PRO A 79 11.36 -2.68 5.88
CA PRO A 79 11.26 -2.22 4.51
C PRO A 79 12.50 -2.56 3.70
N GLU A 80 12.32 -2.69 2.38
CA GLU A 80 13.42 -2.55 1.45
C GLU A 80 13.77 -1.06 1.28
N GLU A 81 15.05 -0.71 1.44
CA GLU A 81 15.54 0.64 1.17
C GLU A 81 15.65 0.88 -0.34
N LYS A 82 15.05 1.98 -0.82
CA LYS A 82 15.07 2.42 -2.21
C LYS A 82 15.77 3.79 -2.33
N PRO A 83 16.17 4.22 -3.55
CA PRO A 83 16.77 5.54 -3.75
C PRO A 83 15.94 6.69 -3.17
N HIS A 84 16.64 7.76 -2.79
CA HIS A 84 16.05 8.96 -2.16
C HIS A 84 15.42 8.72 -0.78
N GLY A 85 15.86 7.68 -0.07
CA GLY A 85 15.40 7.36 1.28
C GLY A 85 13.99 6.79 1.35
N ARG A 86 13.45 6.36 0.20
CA ARG A 86 12.13 5.75 0.12
C ARG A 86 12.18 4.33 0.68
N LEU A 87 11.14 3.96 1.41
CA LEU A 87 10.99 2.63 2.01
C LEU A 87 9.90 1.86 1.27
N ALA A 88 10.12 0.59 0.98
CA ALA A 88 9.15 -0.22 0.23
C ALA A 88 8.71 -1.47 1.02
N TRP A 89 7.42 -1.79 0.91
CA TRP A 89 6.80 -2.99 1.46
C TRP A 89 5.94 -3.68 0.41
N LEU A 90 5.84 -5.00 0.55
CA LEU A 90 4.91 -5.83 -0.19
C LEU A 90 3.76 -6.27 0.73
N LEU A 91 2.53 -5.89 0.40
CA LEU A 91 1.32 -6.34 1.08
C LEU A 91 0.62 -7.38 0.22
N MET A 92 0.55 -8.60 0.73
CA MET A 92 -0.10 -9.72 0.05
C MET A 92 -1.55 -9.84 0.51
N PHE A 93 -2.48 -10.00 -0.44
CA PHE A 93 -3.89 -10.20 -0.11
C PHE A 93 -4.51 -11.22 -1.08
N GLY A 94 -5.80 -11.51 -0.92
CA GLY A 94 -6.49 -12.63 -1.60
C GLY A 94 -6.27 -12.72 -3.12
N SER A 95 -6.53 -13.90 -3.68
CA SER A 95 -6.39 -14.25 -5.10
C SER A 95 -4.96 -14.22 -5.69
N GLY A 96 -3.94 -14.03 -4.86
CA GLY A 96 -2.54 -13.96 -5.31
C GLY A 96 -2.14 -12.57 -5.85
N ALA A 97 -2.93 -11.55 -5.54
CA ALA A 97 -2.66 -10.17 -5.90
C ALA A 97 -1.81 -9.50 -4.80
N ASN A 98 -0.92 -8.59 -5.21
CA ASN A 98 -0.02 -7.90 -4.29
C ASN A 98 -0.11 -6.38 -4.45
N ILE A 99 0.19 -5.67 -3.37
CA ILE A 99 0.44 -4.24 -3.36
C ILE A 99 1.92 -4.01 -3.09
N ASP A 100 2.62 -3.41 -4.05
CA ASP A 100 3.94 -2.84 -3.82
C ASP A 100 3.73 -1.37 -3.44
N ILE A 101 4.05 -1.03 -2.19
CA ILE A 101 3.90 0.32 -1.69
C ILE A 101 5.24 0.90 -1.28
N SER A 102 5.56 2.02 -1.92
CA SER A 102 6.71 2.85 -1.63
C SER A 102 6.30 4.08 -0.81
N VAL A 103 6.89 4.29 0.36
CA VAL A 103 6.64 5.44 1.24
C VAL A 103 7.84 6.37 1.20
N MET A 104 7.63 7.62 0.78
CA MET A 104 8.67 8.65 0.80
C MET A 104 9.00 9.05 2.26
N PRO A 105 10.27 9.38 2.56
CA PRO A 105 10.64 9.80 3.90
C PRO A 105 10.02 11.17 4.23
N LYS A 106 9.62 11.35 5.49
CA LYS A 106 9.30 12.67 6.04
C LYS A 106 10.59 13.44 6.31
N LEU A 107 10.62 14.71 5.94
CA LEU A 107 11.68 15.63 6.35
C LEU A 107 11.23 16.29 7.65
N GLY A 108 12.06 16.21 8.70
CA GLY A 108 11.78 16.80 10.00
C GLY A 108 11.92 18.31 10.05
#